data_AF-A0A7V0UHE4-F1
#
_entry.id   AF-A0A7V0UHE4-F1
#
_cell.length_a   1.000
_cell.length_b   1.000
_cell.length_c   1.000
_cell.angle_alpha   90.00
_cell.angle_beta   90.00
_cell.angle_gamma   90.00
#
_symmetry.space_group_name_H-M   'P 1'
#
loop_
_entity.id
_entity.type
_entity.pdbx_description
1 polymer ?
#
loop_
_entity_poly.entity_id
_entity_poly.type
_entity_poly.pdbx_seq_one_letter_code
_entity_poly.pdbx_strand_id
1 'polypeptide(L)'
;MPTVRTRPPGQVPTPPLPRVRRGLNPGYPRVPEPEPMPSEAPAILAKGGLARTVSGIAGEAGAAIAAAIQKAKKEADDLRARRHARMLNEEIDTLLYAPETGLMNRKGYAVLGAEEKFWEAFEATRGKFAEPLTPEQRRIYDELTAEFELRTRRDVLKYTSGELDEADIDELTAQIGNAHRNAMRHVGDVEAFDAYLGEAEGHLKRLGRRRGWSGAQYEEERAKLTSLFFGQQVETLMASNPLAAQFAYNQHKDEISPERREAIETKLKPAVTMRKGVVAAEEIWNAAGPKTDASPASIDVLLEAARRVAGADDALYEATAKVLKERADAFNAGVAQREAAYTSTVVKAMLAGAIVPDIVQMPEFQRLDGATQRQLLNWQADDLHQAKQRARQDLDFLWQQEQRARTREEQREQDKVQQNFIAYARYSHPDVLSQMTEEQILALAPTLGLTLTQQLLEDRRKLDSGAKIAKATVDAELLKQEMHQAGLKPYATGLTDTDKARLGAAEVAVKKAVAKEETARKRELTLEEQRKVIQQTLDPLVMLDRPGRDVSIRGAAATAEDRRKIYIPIADVPAGYQTEAANFLRSIGAAPQNAANDAVIRQHQRRIERAYALRVTGGSRQEIEAALRGQ
;
A
#
# COMPACT_ATOMS: atom_id res chain seq x y z
N MET A 1 5.93 -0.13 -1.47
CA MET A 1 6.61 -0.12 -2.77
C MET A 1 7.72 0.93 -2.73
N PRO A 2 9.00 0.56 -2.75
CA PRO A 2 10.09 1.53 -2.87
C PRO A 2 10.56 1.63 -4.33
N THR A 3 10.74 2.86 -4.80
CA THR A 3 11.24 3.22 -6.13
C THR A 3 12.76 3.05 -6.20
N VAL A 4 13.22 2.15 -7.07
CA VAL A 4 14.64 1.95 -7.39
C VAL A 4 15.05 2.98 -8.45
N ARG A 5 15.98 3.87 -8.09
CA ARG A 5 16.70 4.74 -9.05
C ARG A 5 17.82 3.95 -9.70
N THR A 6 17.80 3.86 -11.02
CA THR A 6 18.84 3.26 -11.86
C THR A 6 20.06 4.18 -11.98
N ARG A 7 21.26 3.60 -11.81
CA ARG A 7 22.57 4.23 -12.02
C ARG A 7 23.05 3.91 -13.45
N PRO A 8 23.70 4.83 -14.19
CA PRO A 8 24.20 4.53 -15.54
C PRO A 8 25.43 3.60 -15.50
N PRO A 9 25.70 2.87 -16.59
CA PRO A 9 26.72 1.82 -16.62
C PRO A 9 28.14 2.41 -16.55
N GLY A 10 28.89 1.92 -15.57
CA GLY A 10 30.30 2.23 -15.39
C GLY A 10 31.17 1.61 -16.47
N GLN A 11 32.14 2.39 -16.92
CA GLN A 11 33.24 1.97 -17.78
C GLN A 11 33.99 0.79 -17.15
N VAL A 12 34.20 -0.27 -17.95
CA VAL A 12 35.04 -1.41 -17.59
C VAL A 12 36.49 -0.93 -17.61
N PRO A 13 37.28 -1.12 -16.53
CA PRO A 13 38.71 -0.84 -16.56
C PRO A 13 39.41 -1.89 -17.43
N THR A 14 40.04 -1.44 -18.51
CA THR A 14 40.92 -2.24 -19.35
C THR A 14 42.14 -2.67 -18.52
N PRO A 15 42.52 -3.96 -18.49
CA PRO A 15 43.73 -4.39 -17.80
C PRO A 15 44.98 -3.81 -18.49
N PRO A 16 46.03 -3.44 -17.73
CA PRO A 16 47.25 -2.90 -18.31
C PRO A 16 47.96 -3.98 -19.13
N LEU A 17 48.28 -3.64 -20.38
CA LEU A 17 49.15 -4.45 -21.23
C LEU A 17 50.51 -4.70 -20.54
N PRO A 18 51.10 -5.90 -20.70
CA PRO A 18 52.42 -6.18 -20.16
C PRO A 18 53.46 -5.25 -20.77
N ARG A 19 54.09 -4.43 -19.92
CA ARG A 19 55.25 -3.63 -20.28
C ARG A 19 56.39 -4.56 -20.68
N VAL A 20 56.64 -4.66 -21.98
CA VAL A 20 57.91 -5.19 -22.49
C VAL A 20 59.01 -4.24 -22.00
N ARG A 21 59.82 -4.72 -21.04
CA ARG A 21 61.06 -4.07 -20.62
C ARG A 21 61.98 -3.97 -21.83
N ARG A 22 62.07 -2.78 -22.42
CA ARG A 22 63.24 -2.39 -23.23
C ARG A 22 64.44 -2.31 -22.30
N GLY A 23 65.20 -3.39 -22.21
CA GLY A 23 66.56 -3.37 -21.68
C GLY A 23 67.45 -2.60 -22.66
N LEU A 24 67.53 -1.28 -22.49
CA LEU A 24 68.67 -0.51 -22.96
C LEU A 24 69.84 -0.87 -22.05
N ASN A 25 70.71 -1.79 -22.50
CA ASN A 25 72.05 -1.86 -21.95
C ASN A 25 72.97 -0.98 -22.80
N PRO A 26 73.80 -0.13 -22.18
CA PRO A 26 74.58 0.91 -22.81
C PRO A 26 75.97 0.42 -23.19
N GLY A 27 76.61 1.12 -24.12
CA GLY A 27 78.05 0.99 -24.34
C GLY A 27 78.43 0.35 -25.67
N TYR A 28 78.23 1.10 -26.75
CA TYR A 28 79.24 1.11 -27.80
C TYR A 28 79.95 2.47 -27.73
N PRO A 29 81.28 2.50 -27.65
CA PRO A 29 82.00 3.76 -27.79
C PRO A 29 81.64 4.36 -29.16
N ARG A 30 81.28 5.64 -29.18
CA ARG A 30 81.20 6.42 -30.42
C ARG A 30 82.53 6.22 -31.15
N VAL A 31 82.48 5.56 -32.30
CA VAL A 31 83.57 5.67 -33.28
C VAL A 31 83.63 7.16 -33.63
N PRO A 32 84.77 7.84 -33.45
CA PRO A 32 84.89 9.22 -33.88
C PRO A 32 84.53 9.30 -35.37
N GLU A 33 83.75 10.31 -35.75
CA GLU A 33 83.51 10.65 -37.15
C GLU A 33 84.87 10.64 -37.86
N PRO A 34 85.00 9.93 -39.01
CA PRO A 34 86.20 10.08 -39.80
C PRO A 34 86.30 11.55 -40.18
N GLU A 35 87.39 12.20 -39.75
CA GLU A 35 87.74 13.55 -40.19
C GLU A 35 87.60 13.63 -41.71
N PRO A 36 87.08 14.75 -42.26
CA PRO A 36 87.03 14.92 -43.70
C PRO A 36 88.45 14.82 -44.24
N MET A 37 88.76 13.71 -44.91
CA MET A 37 90.02 13.56 -45.61
C MET A 37 90.18 14.75 -46.55
N PRO A 38 91.38 15.36 -46.61
CA PRO A 38 91.61 16.55 -47.40
C PRO A 38 91.16 16.30 -48.84
N SER A 39 90.15 17.06 -49.23
CA SER A 39 89.77 17.33 -50.61
C SER A 39 90.95 18.04 -51.25
N GLU A 40 91.95 17.28 -51.69
CA GLU A 40 92.96 17.66 -52.69
C GLU A 40 93.95 16.50 -52.82
N ALA A 41 93.58 15.50 -53.63
CA ALA A 41 94.61 14.85 -54.42
C ALA A 41 95.16 15.93 -55.38
N PRO A 42 96.48 16.15 -55.44
CA PRO A 42 97.05 17.28 -56.13
C PRO A 42 96.62 17.27 -57.60
N ALA A 43 96.15 18.42 -58.07
CA ALA A 43 95.97 18.72 -59.48
C ALA A 43 97.33 18.72 -60.19
N ILE A 44 97.90 17.53 -60.41
CA ILE A 44 99.06 17.30 -61.26
C ILE A 44 98.68 16.17 -62.20
N LEU A 45 97.99 16.52 -63.29
CA LEU A 45 97.93 15.85 -64.61
C LEU A 45 96.63 16.13 -65.39
N ALA A 46 96.08 17.34 -65.28
CA ALA A 46 95.02 17.79 -66.19
C ALA A 46 95.18 19.27 -66.54
N LYS A 47 96.20 19.56 -67.37
CA LYS A 47 96.20 20.58 -68.43
C LYS A 47 97.61 20.67 -69.04
N GLY A 48 97.71 20.24 -70.31
CA GLY A 48 98.75 20.57 -71.29
C GLY A 48 100.20 20.68 -70.80
N GLY A 49 101.00 19.61 -70.94
CA GLY A 49 102.44 19.75 -70.74
C GLY A 49 103.32 18.51 -70.86
N LEU A 50 102.77 17.30 -70.98
CA LEU A 50 103.55 16.05 -70.98
C LEU A 50 103.40 15.19 -72.25
N ALA A 51 102.87 15.77 -73.33
CA ALA A 51 102.74 15.11 -74.63
C ALA A 51 103.92 15.41 -75.59
N ARG A 52 104.95 16.17 -75.18
CA ARG A 52 106.09 16.53 -76.05
C ARG A 52 107.49 16.17 -75.55
N THR A 53 107.62 15.47 -74.44
CA THR A 53 108.92 14.98 -73.94
C THR A 53 108.90 13.48 -73.63
N VAL A 54 108.30 12.68 -74.53
CA VAL A 54 108.46 11.21 -74.54
C VAL A 54 108.88 10.69 -75.94
N SER A 55 109.10 11.56 -76.93
CA SER A 55 109.62 11.14 -78.25
C SER A 55 111.13 10.83 -78.27
N GLY A 56 111.80 10.73 -77.11
CA GLY A 56 113.27 10.62 -77.05
C GLY A 56 113.86 9.63 -76.04
N ILE A 57 113.06 8.75 -75.43
CA ILE A 57 113.59 7.64 -74.60
C ILE A 57 113.13 6.33 -75.23
N ALA A 58 113.93 5.82 -76.16
CA ALA A 58 113.78 4.49 -76.74
C ALA A 58 114.42 3.47 -75.78
N GLY A 59 113.59 2.69 -75.10
CA GLY A 59 113.98 1.61 -74.18
C GLY A 59 113.18 1.63 -72.88
N GLU A 60 112.82 0.44 -72.38
CA GLU A 60 112.18 0.01 -71.11
C GLU A 60 111.45 1.05 -70.19
N ALA A 61 111.97 2.25 -69.97
CA ALA A 61 111.38 3.31 -69.16
C ALA A 61 110.05 3.88 -69.71
N GLY A 62 109.89 3.99 -71.03
CA GLY A 62 108.62 4.45 -71.65
C GLY A 62 107.46 3.48 -71.45
N ALA A 63 107.76 2.17 -71.49
CA ALA A 63 106.79 1.12 -71.20
C ALA A 63 106.38 1.11 -69.72
N ALA A 64 107.31 1.38 -68.80
CA ALA A 64 107.04 1.47 -67.37
C ALA A 64 106.10 2.65 -67.02
N ILE A 65 106.28 3.82 -67.65
CA ILE A 65 105.41 4.99 -67.44
C ILE A 65 104.00 4.74 -68.01
N ALA A 66 103.90 4.15 -69.22
CA ALA A 66 102.61 3.78 -69.80
C ALA A 66 101.88 2.74 -68.93
N ALA A 67 102.60 1.74 -68.40
CA ALA A 67 102.05 0.76 -67.47
C ALA A 67 101.58 1.40 -66.15
N ALA A 68 102.34 2.37 -65.61
CA ALA A 68 101.96 3.10 -64.40
C ALA A 68 100.69 3.96 -64.60
N ILE A 69 100.57 4.63 -65.75
CA ILE A 69 99.36 5.42 -66.09
C ILE A 69 98.15 4.49 -66.28
N GLN A 70 98.32 3.35 -66.95
CA GLN A 70 97.23 2.37 -67.10
C GLN A 70 96.82 1.77 -65.75
N LYS A 71 97.79 1.50 -64.86
CA LYS A 71 97.52 1.03 -63.50
C LYS A 71 96.75 2.07 -62.69
N ALA A 72 97.20 3.33 -62.68
CA ALA A 72 96.52 4.42 -61.98
C ALA A 72 95.10 4.66 -62.51
N LYS A 73 94.90 4.56 -63.84
CA LYS A 73 93.56 4.63 -64.44
C LYS A 73 92.66 3.47 -63.98
N LYS A 74 93.17 2.23 -63.98
CA LYS A 74 92.45 1.06 -63.48
C LYS A 74 92.06 1.20 -62.01
N GLU A 75 92.97 1.70 -61.18
CA GLU A 75 92.72 1.95 -59.75
C GLU A 75 91.66 3.04 -59.54
N ALA A 76 91.70 4.13 -60.34
CA ALA A 76 90.70 5.18 -60.29
C ALA A 76 89.31 4.70 -60.75
N ASP A 77 89.27 3.87 -61.79
CA ASP A 77 88.03 3.25 -62.29
C ASP A 77 87.42 2.29 -61.25
N ASP A 78 88.23 1.43 -60.64
CA ASP A 78 87.82 0.53 -59.55
C ASP A 78 87.32 1.31 -58.32
N LEU A 79 88.04 2.35 -57.88
CA LEU A 79 87.64 3.17 -56.74
C LEU A 79 86.29 3.86 -56.98
N ARG A 80 86.06 4.38 -58.18
CA ARG A 80 84.79 5.04 -58.54
C ARG A 80 83.65 4.02 -58.59
N ALA A 81 83.85 2.87 -59.20
CA ALA A 81 82.86 1.78 -59.21
C ALA A 81 82.50 1.34 -57.78
N ARG A 82 83.49 1.10 -56.91
CA ARG A 82 83.28 0.76 -55.49
C ARG A 82 82.54 1.85 -54.73
N ARG A 83 82.81 3.13 -54.99
CA ARG A 83 82.08 4.23 -54.34
C ARG A 83 80.59 4.18 -54.68
N HIS A 84 80.25 4.03 -55.96
CA HIS A 84 78.85 3.92 -56.40
C HIS A 84 78.18 2.64 -55.89
N ALA A 85 78.92 1.52 -55.81
CA ALA A 85 78.41 0.29 -55.22
C ALA A 85 78.09 0.45 -53.72
N ARG A 86 78.94 1.15 -52.94
CA ARG A 86 78.66 1.47 -51.53
C ARG A 86 77.39 2.32 -51.38
N MET A 87 77.20 3.33 -52.23
CA MET A 87 75.98 4.15 -52.22
C MET A 87 74.73 3.32 -52.51
N LEU A 88 74.79 2.37 -53.46
CA LEU A 88 73.70 1.41 -53.66
C LEU A 88 73.44 0.61 -52.37
N ASN A 89 74.48 0.11 -51.71
CA ASN A 89 74.32 -0.68 -50.50
C ASN A 89 73.64 0.10 -49.35
N GLU A 90 73.96 1.39 -49.19
CA GLU A 90 73.28 2.28 -48.22
C GLU A 90 71.78 2.49 -48.56
N GLU A 91 71.44 2.60 -49.85
CA GLU A 91 70.04 2.70 -50.29
C GLU A 91 69.29 1.36 -50.15
N ILE A 92 69.96 0.21 -50.32
CA ILE A 92 69.37 -1.11 -50.03
C ILE A 92 68.90 -1.17 -48.58
N ASP A 93 69.73 -0.71 -47.63
CA ASP A 93 69.37 -0.67 -46.21
C ASP A 93 68.13 0.20 -45.97
N THR A 94 68.01 1.32 -46.69
CA THR A 94 66.82 2.19 -46.63
C THR A 94 65.59 1.47 -47.19
N LEU A 95 65.70 0.80 -48.33
CA LEU A 95 64.60 0.02 -48.92
C LEU A 95 64.16 -1.16 -48.05
N LEU A 96 65.08 -1.75 -47.29
CA LEU A 96 64.78 -2.83 -46.36
C LEU A 96 64.16 -2.32 -45.06
N TYR A 97 64.71 -1.27 -44.46
CA TYR A 97 64.46 -0.93 -43.05
C TYR A 97 63.78 0.43 -42.82
N ALA A 98 63.49 1.22 -43.85
CA ALA A 98 62.78 2.50 -43.69
C ALA A 98 61.47 2.31 -42.89
N PRO A 99 61.19 3.12 -41.85
CA PRO A 99 60.09 2.85 -40.91
C PRO A 99 58.72 2.64 -41.56
N GLU A 100 58.41 3.39 -42.62
CA GLU A 100 57.08 3.37 -43.25
C GLU A 100 57.02 2.52 -44.53
N THR A 101 58.12 2.44 -45.26
CA THR A 101 58.18 1.85 -46.60
C THR A 101 59.03 0.60 -46.66
N GLY A 102 59.90 0.38 -45.68
CA GLY A 102 60.85 -0.71 -45.62
C GLY A 102 60.16 -2.07 -45.63
N LEU A 103 60.64 -2.97 -46.47
CA LEU A 103 60.09 -4.32 -46.60
C LEU A 103 60.09 -5.07 -45.26
N MET A 104 61.14 -4.91 -44.46
CA MET A 104 61.30 -5.58 -43.17
C MET A 104 60.32 -5.10 -42.09
N ASN A 105 59.57 -4.03 -42.35
CA ASN A 105 58.51 -3.54 -41.46
C ASN A 105 57.11 -4.03 -41.87
N ARG A 106 56.96 -4.74 -43.00
CA ARG A 106 55.70 -5.36 -43.43
C ARG A 106 55.52 -6.71 -42.75
N LYS A 107 54.35 -6.95 -42.17
CA LYS A 107 54.04 -8.17 -41.39
C LYS A 107 52.95 -9.02 -42.03
N GLY A 108 53.06 -10.32 -41.85
CA GLY A 108 52.10 -11.30 -42.36
C GLY A 108 51.79 -11.13 -43.84
N TYR A 109 50.52 -11.19 -44.24
CA TYR A 109 50.11 -11.04 -45.65
C TYR A 109 50.45 -9.68 -46.29
N ALA A 110 50.83 -8.65 -45.51
CA ALA A 110 51.27 -7.37 -46.06
C ALA A 110 52.61 -7.45 -46.81
N VAL A 111 53.35 -8.56 -46.69
CA VAL A 111 54.57 -8.80 -47.49
C VAL A 111 54.26 -9.20 -48.94
N LEU A 112 53.04 -9.67 -49.23
CA LEU A 112 52.62 -10.02 -50.59
C LEU A 112 52.62 -8.77 -51.47
N GLY A 113 53.37 -8.80 -52.57
CA GLY A 113 53.57 -7.67 -53.47
C GLY A 113 54.51 -6.58 -52.93
N ALA A 114 54.89 -6.61 -51.66
CA ALA A 114 55.92 -5.71 -51.12
C ALA A 114 57.32 -6.09 -51.63
N GLU A 115 57.56 -7.38 -51.84
CA GLU A 115 58.80 -7.89 -52.44
C GLU A 115 58.99 -7.38 -53.89
N GLU A 116 57.94 -7.45 -54.71
CA GLU A 116 58.00 -6.96 -56.10
C GLU A 116 58.36 -5.47 -56.15
N LYS A 117 57.70 -4.66 -55.32
CA LYS A 117 58.00 -3.22 -55.18
C LYS A 117 59.41 -2.96 -54.68
N PHE A 118 59.92 -3.81 -53.77
CA PHE A 118 61.31 -3.72 -53.32
C PHE A 118 62.28 -3.94 -54.48
N TRP A 119 62.06 -4.95 -55.32
CA TRP A 119 62.93 -5.25 -56.46
C TRP A 119 62.85 -4.20 -57.57
N GLU A 120 61.67 -3.65 -57.83
CA GLU A 120 61.51 -2.50 -58.75
C GLU A 120 62.33 -1.29 -58.25
N ALA A 121 62.25 -0.97 -56.96
CA ALA A 121 63.00 0.13 -56.36
C ALA A 121 64.51 -0.15 -56.33
N PHE A 122 64.91 -1.40 -56.08
CA PHE A 122 66.30 -1.85 -56.12
C PHE A 122 66.90 -1.64 -57.52
N GLU A 123 66.25 -2.15 -58.57
CA GLU A 123 66.74 -2.04 -59.95
C GLU A 123 66.76 -0.59 -60.45
N ALA A 124 65.74 0.21 -60.10
CA ALA A 124 65.73 1.63 -60.39
C ALA A 124 66.92 2.36 -59.73
N THR A 125 67.23 2.02 -58.47
CA THR A 125 68.35 2.62 -57.72
C THR A 125 69.70 2.17 -58.26
N ARG A 126 69.83 0.89 -58.62
CA ARG A 126 71.01 0.33 -59.29
C ARG A 126 71.28 1.03 -60.62
N GLY A 127 70.24 1.19 -61.45
CA GLY A 127 70.32 1.92 -62.73
C GLY A 127 70.78 3.37 -62.56
N LYS A 128 70.21 4.09 -61.57
CA LYS A 128 70.59 5.47 -61.21
C LYS A 128 72.06 5.61 -60.86
N PHE A 129 72.65 4.67 -60.11
CA PHE A 129 74.06 4.73 -59.74
C PHE A 129 75.02 4.26 -60.83
N ALA A 130 74.55 3.47 -61.80
CA ALA A 130 75.33 3.03 -62.96
C ALA A 130 75.44 4.10 -64.07
N GLU A 131 74.46 4.99 -64.19
CA GLU A 131 74.38 6.02 -65.25
C GLU A 131 75.64 6.89 -65.42
N PRO A 132 76.30 7.41 -64.36
CA PRO A 132 77.47 8.28 -64.51
C PRO A 132 78.81 7.53 -64.71
N LEU A 133 78.79 6.19 -64.84
CA LEU A 133 80.00 5.36 -64.93
C LEU A 133 80.44 5.14 -66.38
N THR A 134 81.75 5.05 -66.60
CA THR A 134 82.30 4.61 -67.90
C THR A 134 82.04 3.11 -68.12
N PRO A 135 82.18 2.57 -69.35
CA PRO A 135 81.95 1.15 -69.59
C PRO A 135 82.78 0.20 -68.71
N GLU A 136 84.06 0.52 -68.46
CA GLU A 136 84.92 -0.30 -67.61
C GLU A 136 84.54 -0.18 -66.12
N GLN A 137 84.22 1.03 -65.65
CA GLN A 137 83.70 1.24 -64.29
C GLN A 137 82.37 0.53 -64.07
N ARG A 138 81.50 0.53 -65.08
CA ARG A 138 80.20 -0.13 -65.06
C ARG A 138 80.36 -1.64 -64.96
N ARG A 139 81.31 -2.25 -65.70
CA ARG A 139 81.62 -3.68 -65.56
C ARG A 139 81.98 -4.06 -64.12
N ILE A 140 82.87 -3.29 -63.48
CA ILE A 140 83.28 -3.52 -62.08
C ILE A 140 82.09 -3.30 -61.12
N TYR A 141 81.28 -2.26 -61.36
CA TYR A 141 80.08 -1.98 -60.56
C TYR A 141 79.03 -3.10 -60.68
N ASP A 142 78.77 -3.58 -61.90
CA ASP A 142 77.81 -4.66 -62.15
C ASP A 142 78.25 -5.95 -61.46
N GLU A 143 79.56 -6.27 -61.48
CA GLU A 143 80.15 -7.40 -60.75
C GLU A 143 79.95 -7.27 -59.23
N LEU A 144 80.25 -6.11 -58.64
CA LEU A 144 80.08 -5.86 -57.20
C LEU A 144 78.61 -5.89 -56.77
N THR A 145 77.72 -5.30 -57.56
CA THR A 145 76.30 -5.19 -57.21
C THR A 145 75.54 -6.48 -57.39
N ALA A 146 76.00 -7.38 -58.26
CA ALA A 146 75.45 -8.74 -58.37
C ALA A 146 75.60 -9.53 -57.05
N GLU A 147 76.70 -9.35 -56.32
CA GLU A 147 76.89 -9.98 -55.01
C GLU A 147 75.92 -9.44 -53.95
N PHE A 148 75.65 -8.13 -53.98
CA PHE A 148 74.66 -7.51 -53.10
C PHE A 148 73.26 -8.01 -53.40
N GLU A 149 72.88 -8.02 -54.68
CA GLU A 149 71.59 -8.55 -55.13
C GLU A 149 71.35 -9.98 -54.63
N LEU A 150 72.33 -10.88 -54.80
CA LEU A 150 72.22 -12.27 -54.36
C LEU A 150 72.05 -12.40 -52.83
N ARG A 151 72.78 -11.60 -52.05
CA ARG A 151 72.66 -11.61 -50.59
C ARG A 151 71.31 -11.08 -50.14
N THR A 152 70.95 -9.89 -50.63
CA THR A 152 69.66 -9.25 -50.36
C THR A 152 68.51 -10.15 -50.76
N ARG A 153 68.61 -10.86 -51.89
CA ARG A 153 67.57 -11.77 -52.34
C ARG A 153 67.34 -12.93 -51.40
N ARG A 154 68.42 -13.48 -50.83
CA ARG A 154 68.31 -14.50 -49.79
C ARG A 154 67.62 -13.97 -48.54
N ASP A 155 67.97 -12.76 -48.10
CA ASP A 155 67.42 -12.15 -46.89
C ASP A 155 65.94 -11.78 -47.04
N VAL A 156 65.58 -11.20 -48.19
CA VAL A 156 64.21 -10.89 -48.59
C VAL A 156 63.36 -12.16 -48.63
N LEU A 157 63.80 -13.19 -49.36
CA LEU A 157 63.05 -14.45 -49.46
C LEU A 157 62.87 -15.14 -48.11
N LYS A 158 63.92 -15.14 -47.27
CA LYS A 158 63.85 -15.70 -45.92
C LYS A 158 62.86 -14.94 -45.05
N TYR A 159 62.86 -13.61 -45.12
CA TYR A 159 61.94 -12.76 -44.36
C TYR A 159 60.49 -12.94 -44.82
N THR A 160 60.24 -12.79 -46.13
CA THR A 160 58.88 -12.87 -46.68
C THR A 160 58.27 -14.25 -46.46
N SER A 161 59.04 -15.33 -46.64
CA SER A 161 58.58 -16.68 -46.30
C SER A 161 58.26 -16.82 -44.81
N GLY A 162 59.11 -16.30 -43.92
CA GLY A 162 58.88 -16.36 -42.47
C GLY A 162 57.63 -15.60 -42.04
N GLU A 163 57.38 -14.42 -42.60
CA GLU A 163 56.16 -13.64 -42.32
C GLU A 163 54.89 -14.31 -42.86
N LEU A 164 54.96 -14.96 -44.03
CA LEU A 164 53.83 -15.73 -44.55
C LEU A 164 53.54 -16.99 -43.73
N ASP A 165 54.57 -17.68 -43.26
CA ASP A 165 54.41 -18.83 -42.37
C ASP A 165 53.78 -18.40 -41.03
N GLU A 166 54.19 -17.26 -40.46
CA GLU A 166 53.58 -16.73 -39.23
C GLU A 166 52.12 -16.30 -39.46
N ALA A 167 51.80 -15.68 -40.59
CA ALA A 167 50.42 -15.35 -40.94
C ALA A 167 49.51 -16.58 -41.07
N ASP A 168 50.00 -17.68 -41.65
CA ASP A 168 49.27 -18.93 -41.74
C ASP A 168 49.05 -19.55 -40.35
N ILE A 169 50.06 -19.47 -39.46
CA ILE A 169 49.94 -19.88 -38.05
C ILE A 169 48.85 -19.08 -37.31
N ASP A 170 48.84 -17.76 -37.47
CA ASP A 170 47.85 -16.88 -36.84
C ASP A 170 46.43 -17.17 -37.36
N GLU A 171 46.26 -17.35 -38.67
CA GLU A 171 44.98 -17.66 -39.30
C GLU A 171 44.45 -19.03 -38.83
N LEU A 172 45.29 -20.07 -38.80
CA LEU A 172 44.90 -21.38 -38.28
C LEU A 172 44.47 -21.32 -36.81
N THR A 173 45.18 -20.54 -36.00
CA THR A 173 44.82 -20.32 -34.59
C THR A 173 43.47 -19.60 -34.45
N ALA A 174 43.22 -18.60 -35.29
CA ALA A 174 41.94 -17.89 -35.34
C ALA A 174 40.80 -18.83 -35.78
N GLN A 175 41.04 -19.71 -36.76
CA GLN A 175 40.09 -20.70 -37.24
C GLN A 175 39.71 -21.73 -36.17
N ILE A 176 40.69 -22.24 -35.40
CA ILE A 176 40.40 -23.09 -34.22
C ILE A 176 39.50 -22.34 -33.23
N GLY A 177 39.80 -21.08 -32.94
CA GLY A 177 38.97 -20.24 -32.07
C GLY A 177 37.56 -19.98 -32.60
N ASN A 178 37.39 -19.87 -33.92
CA ASN A 178 36.08 -19.74 -34.59
C ASN A 178 35.28 -21.03 -34.49
N ALA A 179 35.88 -22.17 -34.83
CA ALA A 179 35.25 -23.49 -34.73
C ALA A 179 34.79 -23.77 -33.29
N HIS A 180 35.62 -23.45 -32.29
CA HIS A 180 35.24 -23.55 -30.88
C HIS A 180 34.04 -22.66 -30.52
N ARG A 181 34.02 -21.39 -30.94
CA ARG A 181 32.86 -20.51 -30.71
C ARG A 181 31.58 -21.03 -31.37
N ASN A 182 31.69 -21.60 -32.57
CA ASN A 182 30.55 -22.17 -33.27
C ASN A 182 30.06 -23.45 -32.57
N ALA A 183 30.95 -24.34 -32.14
CA ALA A 183 30.59 -25.51 -31.34
C ALA A 183 29.78 -25.11 -30.09
N MET A 184 30.22 -24.07 -29.37
CA MET A 184 29.49 -23.59 -28.19
C MET A 184 28.11 -22.98 -28.49
N ARG A 185 27.88 -22.44 -29.70
CA ARG A 185 26.54 -22.00 -30.14
C ARG A 185 25.61 -23.17 -30.44
N HIS A 186 26.18 -24.32 -30.80
CA HIS A 186 25.47 -25.54 -31.17
C HIS A 186 25.62 -26.64 -30.10
N VAL A 187 25.81 -26.25 -28.83
CA VAL A 187 26.12 -27.17 -27.73
C VAL A 187 25.08 -28.28 -27.50
N GLY A 188 23.81 -28.04 -27.88
CA GLY A 188 22.72 -29.01 -27.76
C GLY A 188 22.50 -29.87 -29.01
N ASP A 189 23.24 -29.61 -30.09
CA ASP A 189 23.21 -30.36 -31.34
C ASP A 189 24.52 -31.14 -31.48
N VAL A 190 24.47 -32.44 -31.17
CA VAL A 190 25.66 -33.29 -31.09
C VAL A 190 26.38 -33.38 -32.43
N GLU A 191 25.64 -33.49 -33.54
CA GLU A 191 26.25 -33.60 -34.87
C GLU A 191 26.96 -32.30 -35.27
N ALA A 192 26.32 -31.15 -35.05
CA ALA A 192 26.94 -29.86 -35.34
C ALA A 192 28.14 -29.58 -34.42
N PHE A 193 28.05 -29.93 -33.13
CA PHE A 193 29.15 -29.80 -32.19
C PHE A 193 30.38 -30.63 -32.62
N ASP A 194 30.17 -31.90 -32.93
CA ASP A 194 31.23 -32.81 -33.34
C ASP A 194 31.85 -32.40 -34.68
N ALA A 195 31.05 -31.87 -35.61
CA ALA A 195 31.56 -31.32 -36.87
C ALA A 195 32.54 -30.15 -36.63
N TYR A 196 32.22 -29.23 -35.73
CA TYR A 196 33.10 -28.11 -35.40
C TYR A 196 34.34 -28.53 -34.59
N LEU A 197 34.23 -29.56 -33.74
CA LEU A 197 35.40 -30.16 -33.09
C LEU A 197 36.33 -30.79 -34.14
N GLY A 198 35.79 -31.56 -35.09
CA GLY A 198 36.54 -32.13 -36.20
C GLY A 198 37.20 -31.08 -37.10
N GLU A 199 36.50 -29.97 -37.36
CA GLU A 199 37.08 -28.81 -38.05
C GLU A 199 38.29 -28.26 -37.27
N ALA A 200 38.13 -27.99 -35.97
CA ALA A 200 39.19 -27.48 -35.10
C ALA A 200 40.41 -28.42 -35.06
N GLU A 201 40.20 -29.74 -34.93
CA GLU A 201 41.28 -30.74 -35.00
C GLU A 201 41.99 -30.74 -36.37
N GLY A 202 41.24 -30.52 -37.46
CA GLY A 202 41.78 -30.35 -38.81
C GLY A 202 42.71 -29.13 -38.93
N HIS A 203 42.31 -27.98 -38.36
CA HIS A 203 43.16 -26.80 -38.29
C HIS A 203 44.39 -27.02 -37.38
N LEU A 204 44.21 -27.67 -36.22
CA LEU A 204 45.30 -28.00 -35.30
C LEU A 204 46.36 -28.90 -35.97
N LYS A 205 45.93 -29.86 -36.78
CA LYS A 205 46.84 -30.74 -37.53
C LYS A 205 47.68 -29.97 -38.55
N ARG A 206 47.08 -29.00 -39.25
CA ARG A 206 47.82 -28.10 -40.16
C ARG A 206 48.80 -27.23 -39.38
N LEU A 207 48.37 -26.67 -38.26
CA LEU A 207 49.19 -25.86 -37.37
C LEU A 207 50.41 -26.64 -36.85
N GLY A 208 50.19 -27.89 -36.42
CA GLY A 208 51.27 -28.76 -35.96
C GLY A 208 52.30 -29.06 -37.04
N ARG A 209 51.89 -29.26 -38.30
CA ARG A 209 52.82 -29.41 -39.43
C ARG A 209 53.65 -28.15 -39.67
N ARG A 210 53.03 -26.97 -39.61
CA ARG A 210 53.72 -25.67 -39.76
C ARG A 210 54.72 -25.41 -38.65
N ARG A 211 54.37 -25.77 -37.41
CA ARG A 211 55.25 -25.60 -36.24
C ARG A 211 56.28 -26.72 -36.06
N GLY A 212 56.28 -27.73 -36.94
CA GLY A 212 57.20 -28.87 -36.83
C GLY A 212 56.96 -29.74 -35.59
N TRP A 213 55.72 -29.81 -35.10
CA TRP A 213 55.38 -30.65 -33.96
C TRP A 213 55.65 -32.13 -34.25
N SER A 214 56.25 -32.81 -33.28
CA SER A 214 56.30 -34.27 -33.26
C SER A 214 54.89 -34.86 -33.10
N GLY A 215 54.71 -36.13 -33.44
CA GLY A 215 53.44 -36.83 -33.21
C GLY A 215 52.98 -36.77 -31.75
N ALA A 216 53.92 -36.89 -30.81
CA ALA A 216 53.64 -36.77 -29.37
C ALA A 216 53.14 -35.37 -28.99
N GLN A 217 53.77 -34.32 -29.50
CA GLN A 217 53.34 -32.93 -29.26
C GLN A 217 51.96 -32.64 -29.88
N TYR A 218 51.69 -33.16 -31.07
CA TYR A 218 50.36 -33.01 -31.70
C TYR A 218 49.27 -33.69 -30.87
N GLU A 219 49.47 -34.92 -30.41
CA GLU A 219 48.48 -35.60 -29.58
C GLU A 219 48.29 -34.91 -28.21
N GLU A 220 49.34 -34.33 -27.63
CA GLU A 220 49.24 -33.52 -26.41
C GLU A 220 48.36 -32.28 -26.62
N GLU A 221 48.62 -31.50 -27.68
CA GLU A 221 47.83 -30.31 -28.01
C GLU A 221 46.40 -30.65 -28.43
N ARG A 222 46.22 -31.79 -29.10
CA ARG A 222 44.89 -32.31 -29.45
C ARG A 222 44.11 -32.66 -28.19
N ALA A 223 44.70 -33.39 -27.25
CA ALA A 223 44.06 -33.71 -25.97
C ALA A 223 43.67 -32.44 -25.19
N LYS A 224 44.51 -31.40 -25.20
CA LYS A 224 44.18 -30.08 -24.61
C LYS A 224 42.96 -29.44 -25.30
N LEU A 225 42.94 -29.46 -26.64
CA LEU A 225 41.82 -28.94 -27.44
C LEU A 225 40.52 -29.70 -27.14
N THR A 226 40.55 -31.03 -27.17
CA THR A 226 39.40 -31.89 -26.89
C THR A 226 38.87 -31.68 -25.47
N SER A 227 39.78 -31.63 -24.47
CA SER A 227 39.41 -31.32 -23.09
C SER A 227 38.81 -29.91 -22.95
N LEU A 228 39.22 -28.95 -23.78
CA LEU A 228 38.64 -27.61 -23.80
C LEU A 228 37.19 -27.64 -24.27
N PHE A 229 36.94 -28.29 -25.42
CA PHE A 229 35.62 -28.39 -26.03
C PHE A 229 34.62 -29.08 -25.12
N PHE A 230 34.89 -30.32 -24.69
CA PHE A 230 33.95 -31.07 -23.86
C PHE A 230 33.77 -30.46 -22.48
N GLY A 231 34.84 -29.93 -21.89
CA GLY A 231 34.75 -29.21 -20.62
C GLY A 231 33.82 -27.99 -20.71
N GLN A 232 33.93 -27.21 -21.79
CA GLN A 232 33.07 -26.04 -21.98
C GLN A 232 31.65 -26.41 -22.43
N GLN A 233 31.47 -27.51 -23.17
CA GLN A 233 30.16 -28.07 -23.50
C GLN A 233 29.36 -28.36 -22.23
N VAL A 234 29.98 -29.09 -21.28
CA VAL A 234 29.36 -29.42 -19.99
C VAL A 234 29.06 -28.15 -19.20
N GLU A 235 30.01 -27.21 -19.10
CA GLU A 235 29.80 -25.94 -18.38
C GLU A 235 28.64 -25.12 -18.96
N THR A 236 28.52 -25.08 -20.29
CA THR A 236 27.45 -24.37 -20.98
C THR A 236 26.10 -25.04 -20.78
N LEU A 237 26.04 -26.37 -20.93
CA LEU A 237 24.82 -27.15 -20.69
C LEU A 237 24.41 -27.08 -19.22
N MET A 238 25.34 -27.02 -18.27
CA MET A 238 25.02 -26.99 -16.85
C MET A 238 24.20 -25.76 -16.46
N ALA A 239 24.38 -24.64 -17.16
CA ALA A 239 23.62 -23.42 -16.91
C ALA A 239 22.15 -23.51 -17.36
N SER A 240 21.86 -24.25 -18.43
CA SER A 240 20.52 -24.31 -19.05
C SER A 240 19.78 -25.63 -18.82
N ASN A 241 20.51 -26.75 -18.85
CA ASN A 241 20.02 -28.11 -18.70
C ASN A 241 21.05 -28.99 -17.97
N PRO A 242 21.06 -28.98 -16.62
CA PRO A 242 22.00 -29.78 -15.82
C PRO A 242 21.96 -31.28 -16.12
N LEU A 243 20.81 -31.84 -16.52
CA LEU A 243 20.70 -33.27 -16.85
C LEU A 243 21.40 -33.60 -18.18
N ALA A 244 21.26 -32.74 -19.19
CA ALA A 244 22.02 -32.88 -20.44
C ALA A 244 23.52 -32.68 -20.19
N ALA A 245 23.89 -31.76 -19.31
CA ALA A 245 25.28 -31.58 -18.90
C ALA A 245 25.87 -32.83 -18.23
N GLN A 246 25.07 -33.51 -17.38
CA GLN A 246 25.47 -34.78 -16.76
C GLN A 246 25.66 -35.88 -17.81
N PHE A 247 24.78 -35.95 -18.81
CA PHE A 247 24.92 -36.90 -19.90
C PHE A 247 26.20 -36.65 -20.70
N ALA A 248 26.41 -35.42 -21.17
CA ALA A 248 27.62 -35.01 -21.90
C ALA A 248 28.90 -35.26 -21.07
N TYR A 249 28.88 -34.92 -19.78
CA TYR A 249 30.00 -35.19 -18.88
C TYR A 249 30.32 -36.68 -18.81
N ASN A 250 29.31 -37.53 -18.59
CA ASN A 250 29.53 -38.97 -18.48
C ASN A 250 30.05 -39.59 -19.78
N GLN A 251 29.62 -39.05 -20.93
CA GLN A 251 30.06 -39.49 -22.26
C GLN A 251 31.52 -39.15 -22.52
N HIS A 252 31.96 -37.95 -22.13
CA HIS A 252 33.27 -37.40 -22.50
C HIS A 252 34.25 -37.25 -21.33
N LYS A 253 33.92 -37.75 -20.13
CA LYS A 253 34.74 -37.57 -18.92
C LYS A 253 36.19 -37.99 -19.12
N ASP A 254 36.46 -39.04 -19.89
CA ASP A 254 37.81 -39.59 -20.04
C ASP A 254 38.64 -38.76 -21.03
N GLU A 255 38.00 -37.89 -21.81
CA GLU A 255 38.60 -36.93 -22.74
C GLU A 255 38.80 -35.54 -22.11
N ILE A 256 38.31 -35.35 -20.87
CA ILE A 256 38.49 -34.12 -20.08
C ILE A 256 39.67 -34.32 -19.12
N SER A 257 40.56 -33.32 -19.08
CA SER A 257 41.68 -33.27 -18.15
C SER A 257 41.25 -33.51 -16.70
N PRO A 258 42.04 -34.24 -15.88
CA PRO A 258 41.72 -34.51 -14.47
C PRO A 258 41.36 -33.26 -13.67
N GLU A 259 42.12 -32.17 -13.84
CA GLU A 259 41.94 -30.91 -13.12
C GLU A 259 40.58 -30.28 -13.47
N ARG A 260 40.20 -30.31 -14.75
CA ARG A 260 38.92 -29.76 -15.20
C ARG A 260 37.75 -30.65 -14.81
N ARG A 261 37.93 -31.98 -14.80
CA ARG A 261 36.91 -32.92 -14.32
C ARG A 261 36.48 -32.61 -12.90
N GLU A 262 37.43 -32.44 -11.98
CA GLU A 262 37.14 -32.14 -10.58
C GLU A 262 36.37 -30.83 -10.43
N ALA A 263 36.79 -29.79 -11.16
CA ALA A 263 36.12 -28.49 -11.18
C ALA A 263 34.68 -28.56 -11.73
N ILE A 264 34.45 -29.38 -12.76
CA ILE A 264 33.13 -29.63 -13.34
C ILE A 264 32.26 -30.42 -12.35
N GLU A 265 32.75 -31.54 -11.81
CA GLU A 265 31.98 -32.40 -10.89
C GLU A 265 31.49 -31.63 -9.65
N THR A 266 32.34 -30.77 -9.11
CA THR A 266 32.03 -29.93 -7.93
C THR A 266 30.80 -29.04 -8.17
N LYS A 267 30.62 -28.56 -9.41
CA LYS A 267 29.49 -27.69 -9.78
C LYS A 267 28.30 -28.48 -10.32
N LEU A 268 28.57 -29.56 -11.05
CA LEU A 268 27.57 -30.34 -11.76
C LEU A 268 26.69 -31.17 -10.82
N LYS A 269 27.28 -31.83 -9.82
CA LYS A 269 26.53 -32.68 -8.87
C LYS A 269 25.42 -31.90 -8.14
N PRO A 270 25.67 -30.72 -7.53
CA PRO A 270 24.60 -29.93 -6.93
C PRO A 270 23.54 -29.47 -7.94
N ALA A 271 23.95 -29.03 -9.13
CA ALA A 271 23.03 -28.55 -10.17
C ALA A 271 22.08 -29.66 -10.66
N VAL A 272 22.62 -30.86 -10.86
CA VAL A 272 21.85 -32.07 -11.25
C VAL A 272 20.90 -32.48 -10.13
N THR A 273 21.37 -32.50 -8.89
CA THR A 273 20.54 -32.85 -7.72
C THR A 273 19.37 -31.88 -7.59
N MET A 274 19.62 -30.58 -7.71
CA MET A 274 18.57 -29.56 -7.69
C MET A 274 17.57 -29.77 -8.83
N ARG A 275 18.03 -30.02 -10.07
CA ARG A 275 17.13 -30.23 -11.21
C ARG A 275 16.30 -31.49 -11.06
N LYS A 276 16.88 -32.61 -10.59
CA LYS A 276 16.13 -33.82 -10.24
C LYS A 276 15.11 -33.54 -9.14
N GLY A 277 15.49 -32.74 -8.14
CA GLY A 277 14.61 -32.32 -7.06
C GLY A 277 13.37 -31.58 -7.56
N VAL A 278 13.55 -30.66 -8.51
CA VAL A 278 12.45 -29.94 -9.19
C VAL A 278 11.53 -30.88 -9.96
N VAL A 279 12.09 -31.81 -10.76
CA VAL A 279 11.29 -32.78 -11.54
C VAL A 279 10.48 -33.67 -10.61
N ALA A 280 11.10 -34.23 -9.56
CA ALA A 280 10.41 -35.03 -8.56
C ALA A 280 9.32 -34.23 -7.83
N ALA A 281 9.59 -32.96 -7.47
CA ALA A 281 8.60 -32.09 -6.84
C ALA A 281 7.40 -31.82 -7.74
N GLU A 282 7.61 -31.69 -9.05
CA GLU A 282 6.53 -31.53 -10.04
C GLU A 282 5.65 -32.78 -10.12
N GLU A 283 6.26 -33.96 -10.21
CA GLU A 283 5.54 -35.23 -10.22
C GLU A 283 4.73 -35.43 -8.92
N ILE A 284 5.35 -35.17 -7.76
CA ILE A 284 4.69 -35.24 -6.45
C ILE A 284 3.55 -34.24 -6.36
N TRP A 285 3.75 -32.99 -6.79
CA TRP A 285 2.68 -31.99 -6.78
C TRP A 285 1.52 -32.40 -7.69
N ASN A 286 1.80 -32.97 -8.86
CA ASN A 286 0.77 -33.45 -9.77
C ASN A 286 0.03 -34.68 -9.21
N ALA A 287 0.68 -35.53 -8.42
CA ALA A 287 0.05 -36.70 -7.82
C ALA A 287 -0.72 -36.37 -6.52
N ALA A 288 -0.06 -35.69 -5.58
CA ALA A 288 -0.51 -35.49 -4.20
C ALA A 288 -0.80 -34.04 -3.83
N GLY A 289 -0.52 -33.07 -4.72
CA GLY A 289 -0.87 -31.67 -4.50
C GLY A 289 -2.38 -31.42 -4.56
N PRO A 290 -2.82 -30.27 -4.04
CA PRO A 290 -4.23 -29.92 -3.98
C PRO A 290 -4.84 -29.78 -5.39
N LYS A 291 -6.07 -30.27 -5.55
CA LYS A 291 -6.82 -30.22 -6.82
C LYS A 291 -7.78 -29.03 -6.90
N THR A 292 -8.10 -28.43 -5.75
CA THR A 292 -9.07 -27.34 -5.61
C THR A 292 -8.63 -26.40 -4.50
N ASP A 293 -9.09 -25.15 -4.55
CA ASP A 293 -8.83 -24.15 -3.50
C ASP A 293 -9.39 -24.54 -2.13
N ALA A 294 -10.42 -25.38 -2.08
CA ALA A 294 -11.02 -25.89 -0.85
C ALA A 294 -10.12 -26.89 -0.09
N SER A 295 -8.98 -27.28 -0.65
CA SER A 295 -8.04 -28.19 -0.03
C SER A 295 -6.67 -27.50 0.06
N PRO A 296 -6.21 -27.07 1.25
CA PRO A 296 -4.88 -26.49 1.37
C PRO A 296 -3.81 -27.53 0.99
N ALA A 297 -2.68 -27.05 0.49
CA ALA A 297 -1.52 -27.91 0.26
C ALA A 297 -1.02 -28.45 1.60
N SER A 298 -1.16 -29.75 1.83
CA SER A 298 -0.65 -30.42 3.03
C SER A 298 0.84 -30.68 2.89
N ILE A 299 1.66 -29.90 3.60
CA ILE A 299 3.12 -30.01 3.47
C ILE A 299 3.63 -31.36 3.96
N ASP A 300 3.04 -31.94 5.01
CA ASP A 300 3.46 -33.23 5.56
C ASP A 300 3.27 -34.36 4.54
N VAL A 301 2.14 -34.38 3.84
CA VAL A 301 1.86 -35.37 2.78
C VAL A 301 2.86 -35.22 1.63
N LEU A 302 3.16 -33.98 1.23
CA LEU A 302 4.12 -33.70 0.15
C LEU A 302 5.55 -34.12 0.56
N LEU A 303 5.97 -33.85 1.79
CA LEU A 303 7.29 -34.22 2.30
C LEU A 303 7.43 -35.73 2.50
N GLU A 304 6.37 -36.42 2.92
CA GLU A 304 6.38 -37.87 2.99
C GLU A 304 6.52 -38.50 1.60
N ALA A 305 5.79 -37.98 0.60
CA ALA A 305 5.95 -38.41 -0.79
C ALA A 305 7.37 -38.11 -1.32
N ALA A 306 7.94 -36.96 -0.98
CA ALA A 306 9.33 -36.62 -1.30
C ALA A 306 10.32 -37.62 -0.70
N ARG A 307 10.13 -38.03 0.56
CA ARG A 307 11.00 -39.03 1.19
C ARG A 307 10.88 -40.40 0.52
N ARG A 308 9.68 -40.81 0.10
CA ARG A 308 9.49 -42.05 -0.65
C ARG A 308 10.20 -42.03 -2.01
N VAL A 309 10.15 -40.91 -2.72
CA VAL A 309 10.83 -40.75 -4.03
C VAL A 309 12.36 -40.71 -3.86
N ALA A 310 12.87 -40.00 -2.85
CA ALA A 310 14.30 -39.85 -2.62
C ALA A 310 14.97 -41.09 -1.99
N GLY A 311 14.23 -41.88 -1.20
CA GLY A 311 14.76 -43.08 -0.54
C GLY A 311 15.86 -42.75 0.48
N ALA A 312 17.08 -43.20 0.19
CA ALA A 312 18.28 -42.92 1.00
C ALA A 312 19.10 -41.71 0.52
N ASP A 313 18.71 -41.07 -0.58
CA ASP A 313 19.39 -39.88 -1.12
C ASP A 313 18.90 -38.61 -0.39
N ASP A 314 19.60 -38.24 0.68
CA ASP A 314 19.23 -37.08 1.50
C ASP A 314 19.35 -35.76 0.70
N ALA A 315 20.30 -35.65 -0.24
CA ALA A 315 20.47 -34.44 -1.03
C ALA A 315 19.32 -34.24 -2.03
N LEU A 316 18.85 -35.32 -2.66
CA LEU A 316 17.64 -35.30 -3.49
C LEU A 316 16.40 -34.95 -2.65
N TYR A 317 16.25 -35.57 -1.47
CA TYR A 317 15.15 -35.25 -0.56
C TYR A 317 15.11 -33.77 -0.21
N GLU A 318 16.24 -33.18 0.21
CA GLU A 318 16.32 -31.77 0.57
C GLU A 318 15.97 -30.85 -0.60
N ALA A 319 16.47 -31.15 -1.81
CA ALA A 319 16.16 -30.39 -3.02
C ALA A 319 14.66 -30.45 -3.39
N THR A 320 14.06 -31.65 -3.37
CA THR A 320 12.62 -31.85 -3.62
C THR A 320 11.78 -31.16 -2.55
N ALA A 321 12.11 -31.35 -1.28
CA ALA A 321 11.40 -30.79 -0.13
C ALA A 321 11.38 -29.25 -0.18
N LYS A 322 12.51 -28.63 -0.55
CA LYS A 322 12.59 -27.18 -0.70
C LYS A 322 11.58 -26.65 -1.71
N VAL A 323 11.54 -27.23 -2.92
CA VAL A 323 10.63 -26.81 -4.00
C VAL A 323 9.17 -27.02 -3.59
N LEU A 324 8.85 -28.15 -2.94
CA LEU A 324 7.50 -28.44 -2.47
C LEU A 324 7.02 -27.46 -1.40
N LYS A 325 7.88 -27.09 -0.44
CA LYS A 325 7.56 -26.07 0.59
C LYS A 325 7.26 -24.72 -0.04
N GLU A 326 8.15 -24.22 -0.88
CA GLU A 326 7.97 -22.93 -1.57
C GLU A 326 6.68 -22.90 -2.40
N ARG A 327 6.37 -24.01 -3.10
CA ARG A 327 5.14 -24.13 -3.90
C ARG A 327 3.88 -24.24 -3.04
N ALA A 328 3.92 -25.00 -1.94
CA ALA A 328 2.81 -25.13 -1.00
C ALA A 328 2.49 -23.77 -0.34
N ASP A 329 3.51 -23.05 0.11
CA ASP A 329 3.36 -21.72 0.71
C ASP A 329 2.76 -20.73 -0.29
N ALA A 330 3.28 -20.69 -1.52
CA ALA A 330 2.74 -19.84 -2.59
C ALA A 330 1.28 -20.18 -2.93
N PHE A 331 0.95 -21.48 -3.01
CA PHE A 331 -0.42 -21.92 -3.26
C PHE A 331 -1.37 -21.50 -2.14
N ASN A 332 -1.02 -21.80 -0.89
CA ASN A 332 -1.83 -21.50 0.28
C ASN A 332 -2.03 -19.98 0.47
N ALA A 333 -0.98 -19.18 0.24
CA ALA A 333 -1.10 -17.72 0.22
C ALA A 333 -2.05 -17.23 -0.89
N GLY A 334 -1.99 -17.85 -2.07
CA GLY A 334 -2.91 -17.56 -3.17
C GLY A 334 -4.36 -17.92 -2.84
N VAL A 335 -4.60 -19.06 -2.18
CA VAL A 335 -5.93 -19.47 -1.69
C VAL A 335 -6.46 -18.45 -0.69
N ALA A 336 -5.67 -18.07 0.31
CA ALA A 336 -6.08 -17.09 1.32
C ALA A 336 -6.42 -15.72 0.70
N GLN A 337 -5.69 -15.27 -0.33
CA GLN A 337 -6.03 -14.04 -1.06
C GLN A 337 -7.35 -14.15 -1.81
N ARG A 338 -7.62 -15.28 -2.49
CA ARG A 338 -8.88 -15.51 -3.19
C ARG A 338 -10.05 -15.60 -2.22
N GLU A 339 -9.87 -16.31 -1.10
CA GLU A 339 -10.86 -16.42 -0.03
C GLU A 339 -11.20 -15.05 0.59
N ALA A 340 -10.19 -14.21 0.85
CA ALA A 340 -10.39 -12.84 1.30
C ALA A 340 -11.17 -12.00 0.27
N ALA A 341 -10.88 -12.18 -1.03
CA ALA A 341 -11.62 -11.50 -2.10
C ALA A 341 -13.09 -11.96 -2.16
N TYR A 342 -13.34 -13.27 -2.09
CA TYR A 342 -14.70 -13.83 -2.03
C TYR A 342 -15.46 -13.33 -0.80
N THR A 343 -14.83 -13.37 0.37
CA THR A 343 -15.38 -12.86 1.64
C THR A 343 -15.73 -11.39 1.52
N SER A 344 -14.83 -10.57 1.00
CA SER A 344 -15.08 -9.14 0.76
C SER A 344 -16.28 -8.90 -0.15
N THR A 345 -16.42 -9.67 -1.23
CA THR A 345 -17.57 -9.54 -2.15
C THR A 345 -18.88 -9.90 -1.46
N VAL A 346 -18.91 -10.99 -0.69
CA VAL A 346 -20.10 -11.40 0.08
C VAL A 346 -20.46 -10.35 1.13
N VAL A 347 -19.48 -9.86 1.90
CA VAL A 347 -19.69 -8.82 2.92
C VAL A 347 -20.23 -7.54 2.29
N LYS A 348 -19.74 -7.14 1.11
CA LYS A 348 -20.29 -5.98 0.38
C LYS A 348 -21.76 -6.18 -0.01
N ALA A 349 -22.14 -7.37 -0.47
CA ALA A 349 -23.53 -7.68 -0.79
C ALA A 349 -24.43 -7.63 0.46
N MET A 350 -23.94 -8.16 1.59
CA MET A 350 -24.65 -8.08 2.88
C MET A 350 -24.83 -6.62 3.33
N LEU A 351 -23.78 -5.80 3.25
CA LEU A 351 -23.85 -4.37 3.57
C LEU A 351 -24.76 -3.58 2.63
N ALA A 352 -24.94 -4.05 1.40
CA ALA A 352 -25.90 -3.49 0.44
C ALA A 352 -27.36 -3.96 0.69
N GLY A 353 -27.59 -4.81 1.70
CA GLY A 353 -28.92 -5.27 2.09
C GLY A 353 -29.39 -6.58 1.44
N ALA A 354 -28.50 -7.35 0.81
CA ALA A 354 -28.85 -8.66 0.27
C ALA A 354 -29.29 -9.62 1.40
N ILE A 355 -30.40 -10.34 1.20
CA ILE A 355 -30.94 -11.28 2.20
C ILE A 355 -30.23 -12.63 2.14
N VAL A 356 -30.29 -13.41 3.22
CA VAL A 356 -29.63 -14.72 3.34
C VAL A 356 -29.84 -15.63 2.12
N PRO A 357 -31.06 -15.78 1.55
CA PRO A 357 -31.25 -16.58 0.34
C PRO A 357 -30.41 -16.12 -0.86
N ASP A 358 -30.24 -14.81 -1.03
CA ASP A 358 -29.45 -14.24 -2.13
C ASP A 358 -27.96 -14.50 -1.90
N ILE A 359 -27.49 -14.31 -0.65
CA ILE A 359 -26.10 -14.55 -0.26
C ILE A 359 -25.69 -16.00 -0.52
N VAL A 360 -26.52 -16.98 -0.13
CA VAL A 360 -26.19 -18.41 -0.28
C VAL A 360 -26.13 -18.84 -1.75
N GLN A 361 -26.80 -18.11 -2.64
CA GLN A 361 -26.74 -18.34 -4.09
C GLN A 361 -25.54 -17.67 -4.77
N MET A 362 -24.80 -16.79 -4.10
CA MET A 362 -23.63 -16.15 -4.68
C MET A 362 -22.53 -17.17 -4.99
N PRO A 363 -21.98 -17.18 -6.23
CA PRO A 363 -20.85 -18.05 -6.57
C PRO A 363 -19.65 -17.86 -5.65
N GLU A 364 -19.39 -16.64 -5.18
CA GLU A 364 -18.33 -16.32 -4.23
C GLU A 364 -18.56 -16.96 -2.87
N PHE A 365 -19.80 -16.95 -2.37
CA PHE A 365 -20.15 -17.58 -1.09
C PHE A 365 -19.97 -19.10 -1.14
N GLN A 366 -20.38 -19.73 -2.25
CA GLN A 366 -20.24 -21.17 -2.45
C GLN A 366 -18.78 -21.64 -2.53
N ARG A 367 -17.84 -20.73 -2.86
CA ARG A 367 -16.39 -21.00 -2.90
C ARG A 367 -15.70 -20.83 -1.55
N LEU A 368 -16.34 -20.19 -0.57
CA LEU A 368 -15.80 -20.07 0.79
C LEU A 368 -15.85 -21.43 1.50
N ASP A 369 -14.96 -21.60 2.48
CA ASP A 369 -15.01 -22.78 3.34
C ASP A 369 -16.27 -22.76 4.24
N GLY A 370 -16.67 -23.94 4.73
CA GLY A 370 -17.89 -24.07 5.53
C GLY A 370 -17.83 -23.32 6.88
N ALA A 371 -16.64 -23.03 7.39
CA ALA A 371 -16.47 -22.28 8.63
C ALA A 371 -16.76 -20.78 8.41
N THR A 372 -16.17 -20.19 7.38
CA THR A 372 -16.36 -18.79 6.97
C THR A 372 -17.79 -18.56 6.52
N GLN A 373 -18.39 -19.48 5.76
CA GLN A 373 -19.83 -19.43 5.42
C GLN A 373 -20.70 -19.28 6.67
N ARG A 374 -20.49 -20.12 7.69
CA ARG A 374 -21.25 -20.04 8.96
C ARG A 374 -20.99 -18.73 9.69
N GLN A 375 -19.75 -18.26 9.74
CA GLN A 375 -19.39 -16.99 10.38
C GLN A 375 -20.12 -15.80 9.75
N LEU A 376 -20.16 -15.75 8.41
CA LEU A 376 -20.86 -14.68 7.68
C LEU A 376 -22.37 -14.73 7.90
N LEU A 377 -22.98 -15.92 7.88
CA LEU A 377 -24.42 -16.07 8.16
C LEU A 377 -24.78 -15.67 9.60
N ASN A 378 -23.94 -16.03 10.58
CA ASN A 378 -24.13 -15.61 11.97
C ASN A 378 -24.03 -14.08 12.13
N TRP A 379 -23.04 -13.46 11.48
CA TRP A 379 -22.88 -12.01 11.50
C TRP A 379 -24.11 -11.27 10.95
N GLN A 380 -24.70 -11.76 9.86
CA GLN A 380 -25.93 -11.20 9.30
C GLN A 380 -27.14 -11.36 10.24
N ALA A 381 -27.24 -12.49 10.94
CA ALA A 381 -28.28 -12.71 11.94
C ALA A 381 -28.14 -11.75 13.13
N ASP A 382 -26.90 -11.54 13.62
CA ASP A 382 -26.60 -10.62 14.70
C ASP A 382 -26.90 -9.16 14.33
N ASP A 383 -26.57 -8.73 13.12
CA ASP A 383 -26.87 -7.38 12.63
C ASP A 383 -28.39 -7.12 12.56
N LEU A 384 -29.16 -8.10 12.07
CA LEU A 384 -30.63 -8.02 12.08
C LEU A 384 -31.21 -7.95 13.50
N HIS A 385 -30.61 -8.66 14.46
CA HIS A 385 -30.99 -8.57 15.87
C HIS A 385 -30.69 -7.18 16.45
N GLN A 386 -29.52 -6.61 16.17
CA GLN A 386 -29.17 -5.27 16.61
C GLN A 386 -30.06 -4.19 15.98
N ALA A 387 -30.36 -4.29 14.68
CA ALA A 387 -31.27 -3.38 14.00
C ALA A 387 -32.68 -3.38 14.64
N LYS A 388 -33.21 -4.57 14.97
CA LYS A 388 -34.48 -4.70 15.70
C LYS A 388 -34.43 -4.10 17.11
N GLN A 389 -33.31 -4.21 17.81
CA GLN A 389 -33.15 -3.61 19.14
C GLN A 389 -33.10 -2.08 19.06
N ARG A 390 -32.37 -1.50 18.10
CA ARG A 390 -32.34 -0.04 17.88
C ARG A 390 -33.72 0.51 17.54
N ALA A 391 -34.46 -0.16 16.64
CA ALA A 391 -35.83 0.24 16.30
C ALA A 391 -36.78 0.24 17.51
N ARG A 392 -36.59 -0.69 18.48
CA ARG A 392 -37.35 -0.69 19.74
C ARG A 392 -36.97 0.48 20.64
N GLN A 393 -35.67 0.77 20.77
CA GLN A 393 -35.18 1.90 21.57
C GLN A 393 -35.67 3.25 21.04
N ASP A 394 -35.73 3.42 19.72
CA ASP A 394 -36.24 4.65 19.08
C ASP A 394 -37.75 4.83 19.34
N LEU A 395 -38.54 3.75 19.30
CA LEU A 395 -39.95 3.76 19.65
C LEU A 395 -40.17 4.17 21.12
N ASP A 396 -39.37 3.64 22.04
CA ASP A 396 -39.44 3.99 23.46
C ASP A 396 -39.07 5.46 23.73
N PHE A 397 -38.08 5.99 23.01
CA PHE A 397 -37.67 7.39 23.11
C PHE A 397 -38.78 8.36 22.67
N LEU A 398 -39.42 8.09 21.53
CA LEU A 398 -40.53 8.90 21.01
C LEU A 398 -41.72 8.89 21.98
N TRP A 399 -42.05 7.74 22.56
CA TRP A 399 -43.12 7.62 23.55
C TRP A 399 -42.86 8.43 24.82
N GLN A 400 -41.62 8.43 25.34
CA GLN A 400 -41.25 9.26 26.50
C GLN A 400 -41.33 10.76 26.22
N GLN A 401 -41.00 11.19 25.01
CA GLN A 401 -41.07 12.60 24.62
C GLN A 401 -42.53 13.09 24.62
N GLU A 402 -43.46 12.28 24.13
CA GLU A 402 -44.89 12.59 24.10
C GLU A 402 -45.48 12.72 25.52
N GLN A 403 -45.11 11.82 26.44
CA GLN A 403 -45.55 11.88 27.84
C GLN A 403 -45.08 13.17 28.55
N ARG A 404 -43.84 13.59 28.30
CA ARG A 404 -43.29 14.85 28.84
C ARG A 404 -43.95 16.10 28.25
N ALA A 405 -44.50 16.01 27.04
CA ALA A 405 -45.26 17.11 26.44
C ALA A 405 -46.63 17.25 27.11
N ARG A 406 -47.38 16.15 27.24
CA ARG A 406 -48.70 16.12 27.91
C ARG A 406 -48.63 16.64 29.35
N THR A 407 -47.65 16.19 30.12
CA THR A 407 -47.46 16.63 31.52
C THR A 407 -47.23 18.15 31.63
N ARG A 408 -46.52 18.76 30.67
CA ARG A 408 -46.25 20.21 30.65
C ARG A 408 -47.49 21.02 30.28
N GLU A 409 -48.36 20.49 29.44
CA GLU A 409 -49.62 21.14 29.08
C GLU A 409 -50.60 21.13 30.25
N GLU A 410 -50.75 20.00 30.93
CA GLU A 410 -51.60 19.88 32.13
C GLU A 410 -51.18 20.85 33.24
N GLN A 411 -49.87 21.00 33.50
CA GLN A 411 -49.37 21.96 34.48
C GLN A 411 -49.73 23.41 34.11
N ARG A 412 -49.60 23.78 32.84
CA ARG A 412 -49.98 25.13 32.36
C ARG A 412 -51.47 25.40 32.53
N GLU A 413 -52.33 24.40 32.37
CA GLU A 413 -53.76 24.57 32.62
C GLU A 413 -54.07 24.75 34.10
N GLN A 414 -53.42 23.98 34.98
CA GLN A 414 -53.56 24.14 36.44
C GLN A 414 -53.10 25.51 36.92
N ASP A 415 -51.96 26.00 36.42
CA ASP A 415 -51.43 27.32 36.75
C ASP A 415 -52.41 28.44 36.35
N LYS A 416 -53.05 28.32 35.17
CA LYS A 416 -54.08 29.28 34.73
C LYS A 416 -55.29 29.27 35.67
N VAL A 417 -55.81 28.10 36.02
CA VAL A 417 -56.93 27.99 36.96
C VAL A 417 -56.59 28.62 38.30
N GLN A 418 -55.36 28.39 38.79
CA GLN A 418 -54.88 28.98 40.03
C GLN A 418 -54.83 30.52 39.93
N GLN A 419 -54.28 31.06 38.85
CA GLN A 419 -54.22 32.51 38.61
C GLN A 419 -55.61 33.15 38.54
N ASN A 420 -56.58 32.47 37.93
CA ASN A 420 -57.97 32.95 37.87
C ASN A 420 -58.58 33.13 39.26
N PHE A 421 -58.36 32.17 40.18
CA PHE A 421 -58.89 32.27 41.55
C PHE A 421 -58.17 33.33 42.39
N ILE A 422 -56.86 33.51 42.21
CA ILE A 422 -56.10 34.58 42.87
C ILE A 422 -56.65 35.94 42.45
N ALA A 423 -56.85 36.14 41.15
CA ALA A 423 -57.41 37.37 40.63
C ALA A 423 -58.85 37.57 41.13
N TYR A 424 -59.68 36.52 41.17
CA TYR A 424 -61.05 36.64 41.66
C TYR A 424 -61.09 37.12 43.11
N ALA A 425 -60.33 36.48 44.00
CA ALA A 425 -60.25 36.87 45.42
C ALA A 425 -59.91 38.35 45.62
N ARG A 426 -59.07 38.91 44.74
CA ARG A 426 -58.67 40.32 44.81
C ARG A 426 -59.80 41.27 44.41
N TYR A 427 -60.50 40.96 43.32
CA TYR A 427 -61.49 41.85 42.73
C TYR A 427 -62.90 41.66 43.28
N SER A 428 -63.18 40.54 43.94
CA SER A 428 -64.48 40.22 44.53
C SER A 428 -64.78 40.96 45.84
N HIS A 429 -63.78 41.63 46.42
CA HIS A 429 -63.94 42.44 47.62
C HIS A 429 -64.85 43.66 47.36
N PRO A 430 -65.88 43.92 48.20
CA PRO A 430 -66.86 44.98 47.95
C PRO A 430 -66.26 46.39 47.76
N ASP A 431 -65.21 46.73 48.51
CA ASP A 431 -64.55 48.04 48.43
C ASP A 431 -63.81 48.24 47.10
N VAL A 432 -63.24 47.17 46.55
CA VAL A 432 -62.55 47.19 45.24
C VAL A 432 -63.59 47.11 44.13
N LEU A 433 -64.54 46.18 44.23
CA LEU A 433 -65.54 45.92 43.21
C LEU A 433 -66.44 47.14 42.99
N SER A 434 -66.92 47.79 44.05
CA SER A 434 -67.78 48.99 43.95
C SER A 434 -67.10 50.17 43.23
N GLN A 435 -65.78 50.23 43.19
CA GLN A 435 -65.02 51.26 42.47
C GLN A 435 -64.79 50.91 40.99
N MET A 436 -65.07 49.68 40.56
CA MET A 436 -64.88 49.24 39.18
C MET A 436 -66.13 49.49 38.33
N THR A 437 -65.93 49.87 37.06
CA THR A 437 -67.01 49.91 36.05
C THR A 437 -67.28 48.52 35.47
N GLU A 438 -68.46 48.30 34.86
CA GLU A 438 -68.76 47.01 34.20
C GLU A 438 -67.75 46.69 33.09
N GLU A 439 -67.28 47.70 32.36
CA GLU A 439 -66.25 47.55 31.31
C GLU A 439 -64.90 47.11 31.90
N GLN A 440 -64.52 47.67 33.06
CA GLN A 440 -63.30 47.26 33.77
C GLN A 440 -63.38 45.83 34.29
N ILE A 441 -64.57 45.37 34.71
CA ILE A 441 -64.78 43.97 35.12
C ILE A 441 -64.75 43.05 33.90
N LEU A 442 -65.40 43.43 32.78
CA LEU A 442 -65.36 42.67 31.52
C LEU A 442 -63.92 42.54 30.97
N ALA A 443 -63.09 43.57 31.16
CA ALA A 443 -61.67 43.53 30.78
C ALA A 443 -60.86 42.47 31.57
N LEU A 444 -61.36 41.97 32.70
CA LEU A 444 -60.75 40.88 33.45
C LEU A 444 -61.08 39.48 32.90
N ALA A 445 -61.95 39.37 31.88
CA ALA A 445 -62.35 38.08 31.29
C ALA A 445 -61.18 37.18 30.83
N PRO A 446 -60.10 37.69 30.22
CA PRO A 446 -58.94 36.86 29.87
C PRO A 446 -58.22 36.27 31.08
N THR A 447 -58.28 36.95 32.23
CA THR A 447 -57.55 36.59 33.45
C THR A 447 -58.39 35.81 34.46
N LEU A 448 -59.72 36.01 34.48
CA LEU A 448 -60.63 35.31 35.39
C LEU A 448 -61.35 34.15 34.71
N GLY A 449 -61.44 34.17 33.38
CA GLY A 449 -62.38 33.36 32.62
C GLY A 449 -63.80 33.92 32.69
N LEU A 450 -64.60 33.57 31.68
CA LEU A 450 -65.95 34.13 31.50
C LEU A 450 -66.86 33.94 32.72
N THR A 451 -66.78 32.77 33.37
CA THR A 451 -67.65 32.44 34.51
C THR A 451 -67.38 33.33 35.74
N LEU A 452 -66.11 33.52 36.11
CA LEU A 452 -65.76 34.33 37.27
C LEU A 452 -65.97 35.83 36.99
N THR A 453 -65.73 36.27 35.75
CA THR A 453 -66.06 37.64 35.33
C THR A 453 -67.56 37.92 35.39
N GLN A 454 -68.41 37.00 34.91
CA GLN A 454 -69.86 37.12 35.03
C GLN A 454 -70.29 37.21 36.50
N GLN A 455 -69.69 36.39 37.37
CA GLN A 455 -69.98 36.43 38.80
C GLN A 455 -69.59 37.79 39.43
N LEU A 456 -68.47 38.39 39.04
CA LEU A 456 -68.10 39.75 39.50
C LEU A 456 -69.07 40.83 39.01
N LEU A 457 -69.58 40.72 37.77
CA LEU A 457 -70.58 41.66 37.25
C LEU A 457 -71.90 41.58 38.02
N GLU A 458 -72.35 40.37 38.32
CA GLU A 458 -73.54 40.16 39.15
C GLU A 458 -73.36 40.72 40.55
N ASP A 459 -72.21 40.46 41.19
CA ASP A 459 -71.87 41.00 42.50
C ASP A 459 -71.81 42.54 42.46
N ARG A 460 -71.24 43.13 41.40
CA ARG A 460 -71.15 44.59 41.22
C ARG A 460 -72.51 45.26 41.13
N ARG A 461 -73.44 44.67 40.37
CA ARG A 461 -74.81 45.18 40.19
C ARG A 461 -75.62 45.19 41.48
N LYS A 462 -75.30 44.29 42.41
CA LYS A 462 -75.91 44.27 43.75
C LYS A 462 -75.41 45.41 44.66
N LEU A 463 -74.33 46.11 44.29
CA LEU A 463 -73.71 47.21 45.04
C LEU A 463 -74.14 48.59 44.50
N ASP A 464 -75.44 48.87 44.45
CA ASP A 464 -76.02 50.09 43.85
C ASP A 464 -76.21 51.27 44.83
N SER A 465 -76.03 51.04 46.13
CA SER A 465 -76.31 52.02 47.18
C SER A 465 -75.37 51.84 48.37
N GLY A 466 -75.08 52.94 49.09
CA GLY A 466 -74.18 52.91 50.25
C GLY A 466 -74.61 51.91 51.35
N ALA A 467 -75.92 51.71 51.53
CA ALA A 467 -76.45 50.72 52.47
C ALA A 467 -76.14 49.27 52.04
N LYS A 468 -76.22 48.96 50.74
CA LYS A 468 -75.87 47.63 50.21
C LYS A 468 -74.37 47.37 50.21
N ILE A 469 -73.55 48.41 50.00
CA ILE A 469 -72.09 48.32 50.16
C ILE A 469 -71.76 48.00 51.61
N ALA A 470 -72.32 48.74 52.59
CA ALA A 470 -72.08 48.48 54.01
C ALA A 470 -72.48 47.06 54.43
N LYS A 471 -73.64 46.56 53.95
CA LYS A 471 -74.08 45.18 54.18
C LYS A 471 -73.11 44.16 53.56
N ALA A 472 -72.73 44.35 52.29
CA ALA A 472 -71.78 43.45 51.62
C ALA A 472 -70.40 43.44 52.28
N THR A 473 -69.95 44.56 52.85
CA THR A 473 -68.72 44.64 53.63
C THR A 473 -68.83 43.86 54.94
N VAL A 474 -69.98 43.94 55.64
CA VAL A 474 -70.25 43.12 56.83
C VAL A 474 -70.27 41.63 56.49
N ASP A 475 -70.90 41.24 55.38
CA ASP A 475 -70.95 39.85 54.91
C ASP A 475 -69.56 39.35 54.49
N ALA A 476 -68.75 40.20 53.87
CA ALA A 476 -67.37 39.89 53.49
C ALA A 476 -66.46 39.72 54.73
N GLU A 477 -66.64 40.53 55.77
CA GLU A 477 -65.92 40.37 57.04
C GLU A 477 -66.39 39.13 57.80
N LEU A 478 -67.69 38.82 57.81
CA LEU A 478 -68.21 37.56 58.34
C LEU A 478 -67.58 36.36 57.60
N LEU A 479 -67.50 36.41 56.27
CA LEU A 479 -66.86 35.38 55.48
C LEU A 479 -65.37 35.23 55.82
N LYS A 480 -64.61 36.33 55.90
CA LYS A 480 -63.20 36.27 56.31
C LYS A 480 -63.05 35.71 57.73
N GLN A 481 -63.93 36.08 58.65
CA GLN A 481 -63.90 35.55 60.02
C GLN A 481 -64.12 34.04 60.03
N GLU A 482 -65.12 33.54 59.31
CA GLU A 482 -65.39 32.11 59.21
C GLU A 482 -64.31 31.36 58.42
N MET A 483 -63.74 31.95 57.37
CA MET A 483 -62.55 31.41 56.68
C MET A 483 -61.35 31.31 57.62
N HIS A 484 -61.14 32.32 58.47
CA HIS A 484 -60.09 32.30 59.48
C HIS A 484 -60.31 31.19 60.51
N GLN A 485 -61.54 31.02 61.00
CA GLN A 485 -61.91 29.90 61.86
C GLN A 485 -61.74 28.54 61.15
N ALA A 486 -61.97 28.52 59.83
CA ALA A 486 -61.76 27.35 58.99
C ALA A 486 -60.28 27.05 58.68
N GLY A 487 -59.34 27.87 59.19
CA GLY A 487 -57.90 27.68 59.00
C GLY A 487 -57.36 28.21 57.66
N LEU A 488 -58.21 28.79 56.82
CA LEU A 488 -57.77 29.66 55.72
C LEU A 488 -57.21 30.93 56.37
N LYS A 489 -56.16 31.53 55.82
CA LYS A 489 -55.46 32.66 56.48
C LYS A 489 -55.82 34.00 55.82
N PRO A 490 -57.08 34.48 55.81
CA PRO A 490 -57.49 35.64 55.03
C PRO A 490 -56.86 36.95 55.50
N TYR A 491 -56.41 37.01 56.76
CA TYR A 491 -55.77 38.18 57.35
C TYR A 491 -54.23 38.16 57.27
N ALA A 492 -53.63 37.08 56.74
CA ALA A 492 -52.17 36.98 56.68
C ALA A 492 -51.57 37.88 55.59
N THR A 493 -50.52 38.60 55.93
CA THR A 493 -49.67 39.30 54.96
C THR A 493 -48.65 38.31 54.37
N GLY A 494 -48.39 38.40 53.06
CA GLY A 494 -47.42 37.51 52.39
C GLY A 494 -47.94 36.11 52.04
N LEU A 495 -49.24 35.96 51.77
CA LEU A 495 -49.84 34.69 51.31
C LEU A 495 -49.16 34.16 50.04
N THR A 496 -48.92 32.84 49.99
CA THR A 496 -48.47 32.18 48.76
C THR A 496 -49.58 32.22 47.70
N ASP A 497 -49.23 32.10 46.43
CA ASP A 497 -50.21 32.05 45.34
C ASP A 497 -51.19 30.89 45.50
N THR A 498 -50.76 29.80 46.14
CA THR A 498 -51.65 28.68 46.47
C THR A 498 -52.64 29.06 47.56
N ASP A 499 -52.20 29.77 48.59
CA ASP A 499 -53.10 30.20 49.67
C ASP A 499 -54.11 31.25 49.19
N LYS A 500 -53.68 32.17 48.32
CA LYS A 500 -54.57 33.15 47.67
C LYS A 500 -55.61 32.47 46.78
N ALA A 501 -55.20 31.48 45.98
CA ALA A 501 -56.11 30.72 45.14
C ALA A 501 -57.14 29.94 45.97
N ARG A 502 -56.73 29.36 47.11
CA ARG A 502 -57.65 28.68 48.03
C ARG A 502 -58.67 29.62 48.63
N LEU A 503 -58.25 30.83 49.02
CA LEU A 503 -59.16 31.87 49.50
C LEU A 503 -60.19 32.24 48.42
N GLY A 504 -59.74 32.48 47.18
CA GLY A 504 -60.64 32.77 46.06
C GLY A 504 -61.60 31.63 45.73
N ALA A 505 -61.12 30.38 45.71
CA ALA A 505 -61.95 29.20 45.47
C ALA A 505 -62.99 28.99 46.59
N ALA A 506 -62.59 29.16 47.86
CA ALA A 506 -63.49 29.10 49.00
C ALA A 506 -64.54 30.21 48.93
N GLU A 507 -64.16 31.43 48.53
CA GLU A 507 -65.08 32.56 48.39
C GLU A 507 -66.13 32.29 47.30
N VAL A 508 -65.70 31.79 46.14
CA VAL A 508 -66.61 31.39 45.06
C VAL A 508 -67.57 30.30 45.53
N ALA A 509 -67.06 29.26 46.20
CA ALA A 509 -67.88 28.15 46.69
C ALA A 509 -68.94 28.61 47.70
N VAL A 510 -68.53 29.45 48.66
CA VAL A 510 -69.42 30.00 49.68
C VAL A 510 -70.46 30.93 49.06
N LYS A 511 -70.06 31.85 48.17
CA LYS A 511 -71.00 32.74 47.48
C LYS A 511 -72.05 31.96 46.68
N LYS A 512 -71.64 30.90 45.98
CA LYS A 512 -72.57 30.00 45.26
C LYS A 512 -73.51 29.26 46.21
N ALA A 513 -73.01 28.77 47.35
CA ALA A 513 -73.83 28.08 48.34
C ALA A 513 -74.87 29.03 48.97
N VAL A 514 -74.46 30.24 49.34
CA VAL A 514 -75.36 31.29 49.85
C VAL A 514 -76.42 31.66 48.82
N ALA A 515 -76.02 31.94 47.58
CA ALA A 515 -76.96 32.29 46.50
C ALA A 515 -77.97 31.17 46.22
N LYS A 516 -77.52 29.90 46.27
CA LYS A 516 -78.41 28.73 46.11
C LYS A 516 -79.43 28.64 47.23
N GLU A 517 -79.02 28.85 48.48
CA GLU A 517 -79.91 28.78 49.64
C GLU A 517 -80.89 29.97 49.68
N GLU A 518 -80.46 31.17 49.32
CA GLU A 518 -81.34 32.34 49.15
C GLU A 518 -82.40 32.11 48.07
N THR A 519 -82.01 31.53 46.94
CA THR A 519 -82.94 31.18 45.85
C THR A 519 -83.94 30.11 46.31
N ALA A 520 -83.48 29.10 47.06
CA ALA A 520 -84.34 28.04 47.59
C ALA A 520 -85.38 28.59 48.59
N ARG A 521 -85.00 29.58 49.42
CA ARG A 521 -85.89 30.19 50.42
C ARG A 521 -86.67 31.40 49.91
N LYS A 522 -86.38 31.87 48.69
CA LYS A 522 -86.98 33.04 48.04
C LYS A 522 -86.91 34.33 48.88
N ARG A 523 -85.88 34.45 49.73
CA ARG A 523 -85.59 35.63 50.54
C ARG A 523 -84.10 35.71 50.84
N GLU A 524 -83.62 36.90 51.18
CA GLU A 524 -82.27 37.09 51.72
C GLU A 524 -82.13 36.35 53.06
N LEU A 525 -80.95 35.77 53.29
CA LEU A 525 -80.65 35.10 54.55
C LEU A 525 -80.37 36.13 55.65
N THR A 526 -80.72 35.80 56.89
CA THR A 526 -80.24 36.59 58.04
C THR A 526 -78.75 36.31 58.27
N LEU A 527 -78.04 37.19 58.98
CA LEU A 527 -76.62 37.01 59.29
C LEU A 527 -76.31 35.65 59.96
N GLU A 528 -77.20 35.17 60.84
CA GLU A 528 -77.05 33.85 61.48
C GLU A 528 -77.27 32.69 60.50
N GLU A 529 -78.23 32.81 59.60
CA GLU A 529 -78.46 31.80 58.56
C GLU A 529 -77.32 31.76 57.55
N GLN A 530 -76.79 32.93 57.17
CA GLN A 530 -75.66 33.06 56.28
C GLN A 530 -74.39 32.51 56.93
N ARG A 531 -74.13 32.81 58.22
CA ARG A 531 -73.04 32.19 59.00
C ARG A 531 -73.14 30.68 58.96
N LYS A 532 -74.33 30.11 59.16
CA LYS A 532 -74.54 28.65 59.12
C LYS A 532 -74.23 28.05 57.75
N VAL A 533 -74.61 28.71 56.65
CA VAL A 533 -74.30 28.26 55.28
C VAL A 533 -72.80 28.39 54.99
N ILE A 534 -72.17 29.49 55.43
CA ILE A 534 -70.71 29.69 55.31
C ILE A 534 -69.98 28.57 56.06
N GLN A 535 -70.35 28.32 57.32
CA GLN A 535 -69.79 27.24 58.14
C GLN A 535 -70.00 25.89 57.45
N GLN A 536 -71.22 25.53 57.04
CA GLN A 536 -71.46 24.25 56.35
C GLN A 536 -70.63 24.07 55.08
N THR A 537 -70.30 25.16 54.39
CA THR A 537 -69.49 25.11 53.15
C THR A 537 -67.99 25.03 53.46
N LEU A 538 -67.53 25.63 54.56
CA LEU A 538 -66.12 25.68 54.97
C LEU A 538 -65.70 24.55 55.94
N ASP A 539 -66.65 23.96 56.67
CA ASP A 539 -66.47 22.95 57.71
C ASP A 539 -66.58 21.48 57.30
N PRO A 540 -66.65 21.02 56.03
CA PRO A 540 -66.57 19.58 55.84
C PRO A 540 -65.22 19.08 56.34
N LEU A 541 -65.25 18.36 57.47
CA LEU A 541 -64.09 17.74 58.08
C LEU A 541 -63.67 16.58 57.17
N VAL A 542 -62.41 16.63 56.72
CA VAL A 542 -61.78 15.51 56.02
C VAL A 542 -60.68 14.95 56.91
N MET A 543 -60.60 13.63 56.94
CA MET A 543 -59.54 12.91 57.65
C MET A 543 -58.31 12.90 56.77
N LEU A 544 -57.16 13.25 57.33
CA LEU A 544 -55.89 13.16 56.65
C LEU A 544 -55.19 11.87 57.06
N ASP A 545 -55.01 10.95 56.10
CA ASP A 545 -54.28 9.70 56.29
C ASP A 545 -52.80 10.02 56.54
N ARG A 546 -52.37 9.87 57.80
CA ARG A 546 -51.00 10.08 58.25
C ARG A 546 -50.50 8.86 59.01
N PRO A 547 -49.22 8.48 58.85
CA PRO A 547 -48.63 7.40 59.63
C PRO A 547 -48.77 7.66 61.14
N GLY A 548 -49.47 6.76 61.85
CA GLY A 548 -49.56 6.73 63.31
C GLY A 548 -50.80 7.38 63.93
N ARG A 549 -51.45 8.35 63.28
CA ARG A 549 -52.75 8.88 63.72
C ARG A 549 -53.41 9.71 62.63
N ASP A 550 -54.67 9.41 62.34
CA ASP A 550 -55.46 10.23 61.44
C ASP A 550 -55.83 11.55 62.11
N VAL A 551 -55.63 12.64 61.37
CA VAL A 551 -55.89 13.99 61.86
C VAL A 551 -57.07 14.56 61.09
N SER A 552 -58.11 14.95 61.82
CA SER A 552 -59.23 15.68 61.22
C SER A 552 -58.78 17.09 60.88
N ILE A 553 -58.85 17.46 59.61
CA ILE A 553 -58.63 18.82 59.14
C ILE A 553 -59.90 19.34 58.46
N ARG A 554 -60.12 20.65 58.49
CA ARG A 554 -61.22 21.25 57.71
C ARG A 554 -60.86 21.19 56.24
N GLY A 555 -61.79 20.73 55.40
CA GLY A 555 -61.57 20.47 53.98
C GLY A 555 -61.06 21.67 53.19
N ALA A 556 -61.49 22.87 53.60
CA ALA A 556 -61.01 24.13 53.04
C ALA A 556 -59.50 24.39 53.32
N ALA A 557 -58.95 23.85 54.42
CA ALA A 557 -57.56 24.02 54.82
C ALA A 557 -56.59 22.98 54.20
N ALA A 558 -57.09 21.98 53.46
CA ALA A 558 -56.27 20.92 52.90
C ALA A 558 -55.30 21.45 51.82
N THR A 559 -54.01 21.16 51.97
CA THR A 559 -53.01 21.48 50.94
C THR A 559 -53.12 20.58 49.71
N ALA A 560 -52.46 20.95 48.60
CA ALA A 560 -52.39 20.09 47.42
C ALA A 560 -51.71 18.74 47.73
N GLU A 561 -50.77 18.72 48.67
CA GLU A 561 -50.17 17.48 49.18
C GLU A 561 -51.15 16.71 50.08
N ASP A 562 -51.87 17.42 50.96
CA ASP A 562 -52.89 16.79 51.83
C ASP A 562 -54.02 16.17 51.01
N ARG A 563 -54.44 16.79 49.89
CA ARG A 563 -55.48 16.27 48.98
C ARG A 563 -55.16 14.87 48.43
N ARG A 564 -53.89 14.47 48.40
CA ARG A 564 -53.50 13.09 48.02
C ARG A 564 -53.83 12.08 49.11
N LYS A 565 -54.00 12.53 50.35
CA LYS A 565 -54.13 11.73 51.57
C LYS A 565 -55.45 11.97 52.31
N ILE A 566 -56.31 12.87 51.83
CA ILE A 566 -57.62 13.10 52.46
C ILE A 566 -58.60 11.96 52.17
N TYR A 567 -59.44 11.66 53.15
CA TYR A 567 -60.57 10.76 53.02
C TYR A 567 -61.71 11.17 53.97
N ILE A 568 -62.93 10.72 53.71
CA ILE A 568 -64.07 10.84 54.63
C ILE A 568 -64.50 9.41 54.94
N PRO A 569 -64.63 8.99 56.22
CA PRO A 569 -65.01 7.63 56.57
C PRO A 569 -66.28 7.20 55.82
N ILE A 570 -66.34 5.96 55.34
CA ILE A 570 -67.42 5.50 54.46
C ILE A 570 -68.81 5.63 55.10
N ALA A 571 -68.89 5.55 56.43
CA ALA A 571 -70.12 5.74 57.19
C ALA A 571 -70.70 7.16 57.04
N ASP A 572 -69.84 8.15 56.79
CA ASP A 572 -70.19 9.56 56.64
C ASP A 572 -70.39 9.95 55.16
N VAL A 573 -70.13 9.04 54.22
CA VAL A 573 -70.37 9.26 52.78
C VAL A 573 -71.87 9.03 52.49
N PRO A 574 -72.58 9.97 51.83
CA PRO A 574 -73.99 9.78 51.49
C PRO A 574 -74.23 8.54 50.62
N ALA A 575 -75.24 7.73 50.96
CA ALA A 575 -75.54 6.47 50.27
C ALA A 575 -75.75 6.63 48.74
N GLY A 576 -76.29 7.78 48.31
CA GLY A 576 -76.41 8.13 46.89
C GLY A 576 -75.05 8.19 46.18
N TYR A 577 -74.05 8.82 46.80
CA TYR A 577 -72.71 8.90 46.24
C TYR A 577 -71.99 7.54 46.25
N GLN A 578 -72.17 6.76 47.32
CA GLN A 578 -71.60 5.40 47.38
C GLN A 578 -72.11 4.55 46.21
N THR A 579 -73.38 4.69 45.86
CA THR A 579 -74.01 4.00 44.72
C THR A 579 -73.45 4.48 43.38
N GLU A 580 -73.33 5.80 43.19
CA GLU A 580 -72.71 6.39 41.99
C GLU A 580 -71.27 5.90 41.78
N ALA A 581 -70.46 5.92 42.84
CA ALA A 581 -69.08 5.50 42.82
C ALA A 581 -68.94 4.00 42.52
N ALA A 582 -69.79 3.15 43.10
CA ALA A 582 -69.84 1.72 42.80
C ALA A 582 -70.18 1.45 41.32
N ASN A 583 -71.13 2.19 40.75
CA ASN A 583 -71.47 2.09 39.33
C ASN A 583 -70.31 2.52 38.42
N PHE A 584 -69.61 3.60 38.78
CA PHE A 584 -68.41 4.04 38.06
C PHE A 584 -67.31 2.98 38.11
N LEU A 585 -67.04 2.38 39.27
CA LEU A 585 -66.03 1.32 39.42
C LEU A 585 -66.34 0.10 38.55
N ARG A 586 -67.62 -0.27 38.40
CA ARG A 586 -68.03 -1.31 37.45
C ARG A 586 -67.76 -0.89 36.00
N SER A 587 -68.14 0.33 35.63
CA SER A 587 -68.03 0.80 34.25
C SER A 587 -66.58 0.86 33.75
N ILE A 588 -65.62 1.14 34.64
CA ILE A 588 -64.18 1.12 34.30
C ILE A 588 -63.52 -0.26 34.46
N GLY A 589 -64.29 -1.30 34.79
CA GLY A 589 -63.79 -2.66 34.98
C GLY A 589 -63.01 -2.89 36.28
N ALA A 590 -63.04 -1.94 37.22
CA ALA A 590 -62.40 -2.10 38.53
C ALA A 590 -63.18 -3.04 39.47
N ALA A 591 -64.47 -3.25 39.20
CA ALA A 591 -65.33 -4.22 39.88
C ALA A 591 -66.17 -5.03 38.86
N PRO A 592 -66.56 -6.28 39.16
CA PRO A 592 -67.44 -7.06 38.29
C PRO A 592 -68.79 -6.40 38.06
N GLN A 593 -69.29 -6.42 36.83
CA GLN A 593 -70.57 -5.80 36.44
C GLN A 593 -71.77 -6.34 37.24
N ASN A 594 -71.71 -7.60 37.69
CA ASN A 594 -72.77 -8.27 38.45
C ASN A 594 -72.57 -8.23 39.98
N ALA A 595 -71.51 -7.59 40.50
CA ALA A 595 -71.27 -7.53 41.94
C ALA A 595 -72.32 -6.65 42.63
N ALA A 596 -72.86 -7.08 43.78
CA ALA A 596 -73.79 -6.28 44.58
C ALA A 596 -73.15 -4.96 45.08
N ASN A 597 -73.93 -3.88 45.23
CA ASN A 597 -73.42 -2.56 45.64
C ASN A 597 -72.58 -2.63 46.93
N ASP A 598 -73.07 -3.31 47.95
CA ASP A 598 -72.35 -3.43 49.23
C ASP A 598 -71.01 -4.17 49.10
N ALA A 599 -70.91 -5.12 48.16
CA ALA A 599 -69.66 -5.83 47.90
C ALA A 599 -68.63 -4.89 47.25
N VAL A 600 -69.05 -4.10 46.26
CA VAL A 600 -68.20 -3.11 45.59
C VAL A 600 -67.77 -2.01 46.57
N ILE A 601 -68.69 -1.51 47.39
CA ILE A 601 -68.41 -0.47 48.40
C ILE A 601 -67.38 -0.96 49.41
N ARG A 602 -67.55 -2.18 49.96
CA ARG A 602 -66.56 -2.76 50.89
C ARG A 602 -65.20 -2.97 50.24
N GLN A 603 -65.17 -3.48 49.01
CA GLN A 603 -63.93 -3.76 48.30
C GLN A 603 -63.13 -2.49 47.96
N HIS A 604 -63.83 -1.41 47.60
CA HIS A 604 -63.21 -0.16 47.15
C HIS A 604 -63.39 0.98 48.14
N GLN A 605 -63.62 0.67 49.41
CA GLN A 605 -63.95 1.63 50.47
C GLN A 605 -63.04 2.86 50.43
N ARG A 606 -61.72 2.67 50.56
CA ARG A 606 -60.74 3.78 50.57
C ARG A 606 -60.79 4.67 49.34
N ARG A 607 -61.09 4.09 48.16
CA ARG A 607 -61.19 4.86 46.91
C ARG A 607 -62.42 5.75 46.91
N ILE A 608 -63.54 5.22 47.41
CA ILE A 608 -64.81 5.94 47.52
C ILE A 608 -64.69 7.04 48.59
N GLU A 609 -64.10 6.73 49.74
CA GLU A 609 -63.83 7.68 50.84
C GLU A 609 -62.97 8.85 50.36
N ARG A 610 -61.89 8.57 49.62
CA ARG A 610 -61.00 9.59 49.05
C ARG A 610 -61.66 10.39 47.92
N ALA A 611 -62.37 9.72 47.01
CA ALA A 611 -63.08 10.38 45.92
C ALA A 611 -64.17 11.33 46.45
N TYR A 612 -64.86 10.92 47.51
CA TYR A 612 -65.85 11.78 48.17
C TYR A 612 -65.17 12.95 48.90
N ALA A 613 -64.07 12.72 49.61
CA ALA A 613 -63.31 13.78 50.24
C ALA A 613 -62.82 14.82 49.21
N LEU A 614 -62.32 14.38 48.05
CA LEU A 614 -61.98 15.27 46.93
C LEU A 614 -63.21 16.02 46.43
N ARG A 615 -64.35 15.36 46.24
CA ARG A 615 -65.59 16.03 45.82
C ARG A 615 -66.01 17.14 46.78
N VAL A 616 -65.95 16.88 48.08
CA VAL A 616 -66.38 17.82 49.13
C VAL A 616 -65.37 18.96 49.32
N THR A 617 -64.08 18.71 49.06
CA THR A 617 -63.01 19.74 49.13
C THR A 617 -62.79 20.49 47.81
N GLY A 618 -63.66 20.28 46.82
CA GLY A 618 -63.59 20.98 45.53
C GLY A 618 -62.50 20.48 44.59
N GLY A 619 -62.17 19.19 44.65
CA GLY A 619 -61.35 18.49 43.66
C GLY A 619 -62.04 18.41 42.29
N SER A 620 -61.24 18.39 41.23
CA SER A 620 -61.73 18.30 39.86
C SER A 620 -62.36 16.93 39.59
N ARG A 621 -63.22 16.86 38.56
CA ARG A 621 -63.79 15.58 38.12
C ARG A 621 -62.72 14.53 37.81
N GLN A 622 -61.62 14.95 37.20
CA GLN A 622 -60.49 14.06 36.88
C GLN A 622 -59.82 13.54 38.15
N GLU A 623 -59.62 14.37 39.18
CA GLU A 623 -59.06 13.95 40.47
C GLU A 623 -59.97 12.94 41.18
N ILE A 624 -61.28 13.17 41.14
CA ILE A 624 -62.29 12.26 41.71
C ILE A 624 -62.26 10.90 40.96
N GLU A 625 -62.23 10.93 39.63
CA GLU A 625 -62.15 9.72 38.81
C GLU A 625 -60.82 8.98 38.98
N ALA A 626 -59.70 9.70 39.10
CA ALA A 626 -58.38 9.14 39.38
C ALA A 626 -58.36 8.45 40.75
N ALA A 627 -58.93 9.07 41.79
CA ALA A 627 -59.06 8.44 43.10
C ALA A 627 -59.89 7.14 43.05
N LEU A 628 -60.98 7.11 42.27
CA LEU A 628 -61.77 5.89 42.03
C LEU A 628 -60.99 4.82 41.25
N ARG A 629 -60.12 5.23 40.31
CA ARG A 629 -59.19 4.32 39.62
C ARG A 629 -58.07 3.79 40.52
N GLY A 630 -57.85 4.43 41.68
CA GLY A 630 -56.79 4.09 42.63
C GLY A 630 -55.45 4.76 42.31
N GLN A 631 -55.49 5.92 41.65
CA GLN A 631 -54.34 6.72 41.23
C GLN A 631 -53.99 7.83 42.22
#